data_AF-A0A0B5DDL8-F1
#
_entry.id   AF-A0A0B5DDL8-F1
#
_cell.length_a   1.000
_cell.length_b   1.000
_cell.length_c   1.000
_cell.angle_alpha   90.00
_cell.angle_beta   90.00
_cell.angle_gamma   90.00
#
_symmetry.space_group_name_H-M   'P 1'
#
loop_
_entity.id
_entity.type
_entity.pdbx_description
1 polymer ?
#
loop_
_entity_poly.entity_id
_entity_poly.type
_entity_poly.pdbx_seq_one_letter_code
_entity_poly.pdbx_strand_id
1 'polypeptide(L)'
;PSSSTPAAGAVPDGYLGTWNAAIDNGTGHNTRRLVVQQGEAGDTVLSLTADGPSGGGTYHCVFHAGLTGRPTGEGPLEIGPSTVTEGRPLSSCTPGGATELTLLPDGRLRRLNPATGESLTYTKEN
;
A
#
# COMPACT_ATOMS: atom_id res chain seq x y z
N PRO A 1 19.36 -31.37 -13.38
CA PRO A 1 19.34 -29.95 -12.94
C PRO A 1 18.11 -29.68 -12.05
N SER A 2 18.32 -29.51 -10.74
CA SER A 2 17.25 -29.13 -9.83
C SER A 2 16.99 -27.64 -9.98
N SER A 3 15.87 -27.29 -10.61
CA SER A 3 15.33 -25.92 -10.57
C SER A 3 14.83 -25.65 -9.16
N SER A 4 15.57 -24.86 -8.38
CA SER A 4 15.05 -24.26 -7.16
C SER A 4 14.00 -23.23 -7.56
N THR A 5 12.72 -23.61 -7.51
CA THR A 5 11.62 -22.63 -7.51
C THR A 5 11.90 -21.67 -6.37
N PRO A 6 11.95 -20.35 -6.59
CA PRO A 6 11.99 -19.39 -5.49
C PRO A 6 10.86 -19.78 -4.53
N ALA A 7 11.16 -19.93 -3.24
CA ALA A 7 10.11 -20.17 -2.26
C ALA A 7 9.10 -19.03 -2.42
N ALA A 8 7.84 -19.36 -2.75
CA ALA A 8 6.78 -18.37 -2.82
C ALA A 8 6.73 -17.65 -1.47
N GLY A 9 6.83 -16.32 -1.49
CA GLY A 9 6.80 -15.52 -0.27
C GLY A 9 5.43 -15.60 0.40
N ALA A 10 5.31 -15.05 1.61
CA ALA A 10 4.07 -15.11 2.39
C ALA A 10 2.88 -14.33 1.80
N VAL A 11 3.11 -13.40 0.88
CA VAL A 11 2.04 -12.59 0.28
C VAL A 11 1.29 -13.38 -0.81
N PRO A 12 -0.04 -13.58 -0.75
CA PRO A 12 -0.78 -14.31 -1.78
C PRO A 12 -0.82 -13.56 -3.11
N ASP A 13 -0.79 -14.31 -4.22
CA ASP A 13 -0.69 -13.79 -5.59
C ASP A 13 -1.74 -12.73 -5.95
N GLY A 14 -2.96 -12.87 -5.42
CA GLY A 14 -4.06 -11.93 -5.67
C GLY A 14 -3.70 -10.49 -5.29
N TYR A 15 -2.90 -10.31 -4.22
CA TYR A 15 -2.49 -9.01 -3.71
C TYR A 15 -1.36 -8.39 -4.54
N LEU A 16 -0.53 -9.21 -5.18
CA LEU A 16 0.64 -8.76 -5.91
C LEU A 16 0.26 -7.87 -7.11
N GLY A 17 1.11 -6.88 -7.36
CA GLY A 17 0.99 -5.96 -8.48
C GLY A 17 0.79 -4.52 -8.04
N THR A 18 0.27 -3.71 -8.96
CA THR A 18 0.01 -2.31 -8.73
C THR A 18 -1.48 -2.02 -8.63
N TRP A 19 -1.83 -1.12 -7.73
CA TRP A 19 -3.19 -0.73 -7.38
C TRP A 19 -3.30 0.79 -7.37
N ASN A 20 -4.32 1.33 -8.03
CA ASN A 20 -4.54 2.77 -8.14
C ASN A 20 -5.85 3.18 -7.49
N ALA A 21 -5.83 4.31 -6.79
CA ALA A 21 -7.02 4.98 -6.27
C ALA A 21 -6.88 6.49 -6.46
N ALA A 22 -8.02 7.19 -6.44
CA ALA A 22 -8.05 8.64 -6.42
C ALA A 22 -9.04 9.14 -5.36
N ILE A 23 -8.75 10.31 -4.81
CA ILE A 23 -9.51 10.98 -3.77
C ILE A 23 -9.68 12.44 -4.19
N ASP A 24 -10.93 12.84 -4.41
CA ASP A 24 -11.27 14.24 -4.59
C ASP A 24 -11.67 14.85 -3.25
N ASN A 25 -11.04 15.97 -2.90
CA ASN A 25 -11.37 16.71 -1.68
C ASN A 25 -11.20 18.22 -1.91
N GLY A 26 -11.35 19.02 -0.85
CA GLY A 26 -11.27 20.47 -0.93
C GLY A 26 -9.92 21.03 -1.40
N THR A 27 -8.85 20.23 -1.43
CA THR A 27 -7.55 20.64 -1.99
C THR A 27 -7.41 20.28 -3.48
N GLY A 28 -8.21 19.35 -3.99
CA GLY A 28 -8.26 18.95 -5.40
C GLY A 28 -8.17 17.44 -5.59
N HIS A 29 -7.69 17.03 -6.76
CA HIS A 29 -7.56 15.62 -7.13
C HIS A 29 -6.26 15.03 -6.58
N ASN A 30 -6.38 13.99 -5.76
CA ASN A 30 -5.24 13.29 -5.15
C ASN A 30 -5.20 11.86 -5.66
N THR A 31 -4.02 11.35 -6.03
CA THR A 31 -3.84 9.98 -6.49
C THR A 31 -3.04 9.15 -5.49
N ARG A 32 -3.29 7.85 -5.50
CA ARG A 32 -2.59 6.86 -4.69
C ARG A 32 -2.23 5.70 -5.59
N ARG A 33 -0.93 5.45 -5.77
CA ARG A 33 -0.39 4.26 -6.45
C ARG A 33 0.25 3.37 -5.40
N LEU A 34 -0.33 2.19 -5.19
CA LEU A 34 0.10 1.22 -4.19
C LEU A 34 0.67 0.01 -4.91
N VAL A 35 1.91 -0.34 -4.63
CA VAL A 35 2.58 -1.54 -5.15
C VAL A 35 2.70 -2.54 -4.01
N VAL A 36 2.22 -3.76 -4.26
CA VAL A 36 2.43 -4.90 -3.38
C VAL A 36 3.37 -5.88 -4.07
N GLN A 37 4.45 -6.24 -3.37
CA GLN A 37 5.44 -7.20 -3.83
C GLN A 37 5.54 -8.40 -2.89
N GLN A 38 6.25 -9.43 -3.33
CA GLN A 38 6.52 -10.61 -2.50
C GLN A 38 7.43 -10.29 -1.33
N GLY A 39 7.27 -11.05 -0.24
CA GLY A 39 8.11 -11.00 0.95
C GLY A 39 7.55 -11.87 2.08
N GLU A 40 8.37 -12.07 3.11
CA GLU A 40 8.00 -12.71 4.37
C GLU A 40 7.62 -11.68 5.43
N ALA A 41 7.15 -12.15 6.60
CA ALA A 41 6.93 -11.28 7.74
C ALA A 41 8.25 -10.60 8.16
N GLY A 42 8.22 -9.27 8.28
CA GLY A 42 9.38 -8.41 8.50
C GLY A 42 9.90 -7.72 7.24
N ASP A 43 9.60 -8.25 6.05
CA ASP A 43 10.06 -7.65 4.78
C ASP A 43 9.21 -6.44 4.38
N THR A 44 9.82 -5.50 3.65
CA THR A 44 9.08 -4.43 2.98
C THR A 44 8.31 -5.00 1.80
N VAL A 45 6.97 -5.03 1.91
CA VAL A 45 6.10 -5.59 0.86
C VAL A 45 5.20 -4.54 0.22
N LEU A 46 5.07 -3.36 0.83
CA LEU A 46 4.22 -2.27 0.35
C LEU A 46 5.05 -1.03 0.04
N SER A 47 4.83 -0.48 -1.16
CA SER A 47 5.21 0.88 -1.52
C SER A 47 3.96 1.67 -1.88
N LEU A 48 3.79 2.85 -1.31
CA LEU A 48 2.70 3.77 -1.61
C LEU A 48 3.26 5.08 -2.12
N THR A 49 2.89 5.46 -3.33
CA THR A 49 3.07 6.80 -3.86
C THR A 49 1.79 7.59 -3.69
N ALA A 50 1.90 8.79 -3.14
CA ALA A 50 0.82 9.72 -2.91
C ALA A 50 1.17 11.05 -3.58
N ASP A 51 0.36 11.44 -4.56
CA ASP A 51 0.50 12.71 -5.27
C ASP A 51 -0.77 13.53 -5.12
N GLY A 52 -0.60 14.86 -5.14
CA GLY A 52 -1.73 15.76 -5.14
C GLY A 52 -1.33 17.22 -4.94
N PRO A 53 -2.31 18.12 -4.89
CA PRO A 53 -2.09 19.55 -4.64
C PRO A 53 -1.75 19.84 -3.17
N SER A 54 -0.90 20.84 -2.94
CA SER A 54 -0.51 21.32 -1.61
C SER A 54 -0.26 22.83 -1.61
N GLY A 55 -1.08 23.62 -0.89
CA GLY A 55 -0.82 25.01 -0.43
C GLY A 55 -0.35 26.09 -1.43
N GLY A 56 -0.14 25.77 -2.71
CA GLY A 56 0.54 26.61 -3.71
C GLY A 56 1.31 25.83 -4.79
N GLY A 57 1.37 24.50 -4.70
CA GLY A 57 1.99 23.61 -5.68
C GLY A 57 1.47 22.18 -5.55
N THR A 58 2.35 21.20 -5.70
CA THR A 58 2.04 19.77 -5.54
C THR A 58 2.86 19.16 -4.41
N TYR A 59 2.38 18.04 -3.87
CA TYR A 59 3.16 17.13 -3.06
C TYR A 59 3.38 15.81 -3.81
N HIS A 60 4.53 15.20 -3.54
CA HIS A 60 4.84 13.82 -3.89
C HIS A 60 5.42 13.15 -2.65
N CYS A 61 4.81 12.05 -2.20
CA CYS A 61 5.28 11.28 -1.06
C CYS A 61 5.35 9.79 -1.42
N VAL A 62 6.48 9.15 -1.12
CA VAL A 62 6.66 7.71 -1.22
C VAL A 62 6.82 7.14 0.17
N PHE A 63 6.07 6.09 0.46
CA PHE A 63 6.08 5.41 1.74
C PHE A 63 6.33 3.93 1.57
N HIS A 64 7.16 3.36 2.45
CA HIS A 64 7.37 1.92 2.53
C HIS A 64 6.84 1.36 3.84
N ALA A 65 6.26 0.16 3.79
CA ALA A 65 5.79 -0.56 4.96
C ALA A 65 6.03 -2.07 4.84
N GLY A 66 6.25 -2.71 5.98
CA GLY A 66 6.54 -4.13 6.07
C GLY A 66 5.33 -4.99 6.38
N LEU A 67 5.40 -6.27 6.00
CA LEU A 67 4.44 -7.29 6.40
C LEU A 67 4.66 -7.62 7.88
N THR A 68 3.65 -7.54 8.74
CA THR A 68 3.84 -7.81 10.19
C THR A 68 3.67 -9.28 10.55
N GLY A 69 2.89 -10.02 9.77
CA GLY A 69 2.60 -11.42 10.04
C GLY A 69 2.30 -12.22 8.78
N ARG A 70 2.41 -13.55 8.87
CA ARG A 70 2.01 -14.42 7.77
C ARG A 70 0.48 -14.38 7.63
N PRO A 71 -0.05 -14.14 6.42
CA PRO A 71 -1.48 -14.18 6.18
C PRO A 71 -2.04 -15.57 6.50
N THR A 72 -3.18 -15.63 7.17
CA THR A 72 -3.88 -16.89 7.43
C THR A 72 -4.99 -17.08 6.40
N GLY A 73 -4.82 -18.03 5.48
CA GLY A 73 -5.79 -18.32 4.43
C GLY A 73 -5.99 -17.11 3.51
N GLU A 74 -7.26 -16.76 3.23
CA GLU A 74 -7.63 -15.59 2.42
C GLU A 74 -7.85 -14.31 3.26
N GLY A 75 -7.36 -14.29 4.50
CA GLY A 75 -7.44 -13.14 5.39
C GLY A 75 -6.69 -11.90 4.90
N PRO A 76 -6.86 -10.75 5.57
CA PRO A 76 -6.15 -9.53 5.19
C PRO A 76 -4.64 -9.66 5.38
N LEU A 77 -3.88 -8.89 4.59
CA LEU A 77 -2.47 -8.64 4.88
C LEU A 77 -2.36 -7.60 5.97
N GLU A 78 -1.69 -7.94 7.07
CA GLU A 78 -1.34 -6.96 8.10
C GLU A 78 -0.04 -6.25 7.71
N ILE A 79 -0.12 -4.93 7.55
CA ILE A 79 0.97 -4.07 7.14
C ILE A 79 1.30 -3.14 8.31
N GLY A 80 2.58 -3.09 8.68
CA GLY A 80 3.06 -2.24 9.76
C GLY A 80 2.98 -0.75 9.43
N PRO A 81 3.34 0.13 10.39
CA PRO A 81 3.45 1.56 10.12
C PRO A 81 4.37 1.84 8.94
N SER A 82 4.01 2.84 8.13
CA SER A 82 4.80 3.22 6.97
C SER A 82 5.81 4.31 7.32
N THR A 83 6.96 4.28 6.65
CA THR A 83 7.98 5.32 6.74
C THR A 83 8.04 6.11 5.43
N VAL A 84 8.37 7.41 5.51
CA VAL A 84 8.57 8.24 4.32
C VAL A 84 9.96 7.95 3.75
N THR A 85 10.03 7.46 2.53
CA THR A 85 11.29 7.22 1.81
C THR A 85 11.63 8.34 0.84
N GLU A 86 10.62 9.00 0.29
CA GLU A 86 10.77 10.20 -0.54
C GLU A 86 9.66 11.21 -0.25
N GLY A 87 10.01 12.49 -0.28
CA GLY A 87 9.06 13.58 -0.12
C GLY A 87 9.47 14.82 -0.90
N ARG A 88 8.53 15.44 -1.61
CA ARG A 88 8.69 16.70 -2.34
C ARG A 88 7.46 17.59 -2.11
N PRO A 89 7.54 18.62 -1.24
CA PRO A 89 8.56 18.78 -0.20
C PRO A 89 8.39 17.74 0.92
N LEU A 90 9.47 17.40 1.63
CA LEU A 90 9.41 16.43 2.73
C LEU A 90 8.44 16.85 3.85
N SER A 91 8.29 18.15 4.08
CA SER A 91 7.36 18.72 5.06
C SER A 91 5.88 18.41 4.77
N SER A 92 5.55 17.98 3.56
CA SER A 92 4.20 17.57 3.18
C SER A 92 3.92 16.09 3.43
N CYS A 93 4.92 15.31 3.88
CA CYS A 93 4.83 13.86 4.03
C CYS A 93 4.95 13.44 5.49
N THR A 94 3.97 12.70 6.00
CA THR A 94 3.94 12.18 7.36
C THR A 94 3.85 10.66 7.35
N PRO A 95 4.68 9.93 8.12
CA PRO A 95 4.55 8.48 8.31
C PRO A 95 3.11 8.05 8.58
N GLY A 96 2.69 6.95 7.95
CA GLY A 96 1.36 6.38 8.13
C GLY A 96 1.30 5.37 9.27
N GLY A 97 0.12 5.22 9.88
CA GLY A 97 -0.15 4.13 10.82
C GLY A 97 -0.17 2.76 10.13
N ALA A 98 -0.25 1.69 10.94
CA ALA A 98 -0.45 0.33 10.44
C ALA A 98 -1.78 0.21 9.69
N THR A 99 -1.84 -0.70 8.69
CA THR A 99 -3.03 -0.91 7.87
C THR A 99 -3.26 -2.37 7.56
N GLU A 100 -4.51 -2.72 7.25
CA GLU A 100 -4.88 -4.01 6.69
C GLU A 100 -5.21 -3.87 5.21
N LEU A 101 -4.72 -4.80 4.38
CA LEU A 101 -5.12 -4.93 2.98
C LEU A 101 -6.05 -6.12 2.83
N THR A 102 -7.24 -5.91 2.29
CA THR A 102 -8.21 -6.97 1.99
C THR A 102 -8.51 -6.99 0.50
N LEU A 103 -8.36 -8.15 -0.14
CA LEU A 103 -8.96 -8.36 -1.46
C LEU A 103 -10.47 -8.50 -1.33
N LEU A 104 -11.21 -7.66 -2.04
CA LEU A 104 -12.66 -7.71 -2.10
C LEU A 104 -13.11 -8.75 -3.14
N PRO A 105 -14.34 -9.30 -3.03
CA PRO A 105 -14.85 -10.28 -3.99
C PRO A 105 -14.93 -9.78 -5.44
N ASP A 106 -14.94 -8.47 -5.65
CA ASP A 106 -14.95 -7.83 -6.97
C ASP A 106 -13.54 -7.62 -7.56
N GLY A 107 -12.49 -8.13 -6.88
CA GLY A 107 -11.10 -8.04 -7.30
C GLY A 107 -10.42 -6.71 -6.96
N ARG A 108 -11.10 -5.78 -6.28
CA ARG A 108 -10.49 -4.55 -5.79
C ARG A 108 -9.75 -4.78 -4.47
N LEU A 109 -8.80 -3.90 -4.17
CA LEU A 109 -8.04 -3.94 -2.92
C LEU A 109 -8.57 -2.86 -1.98
N ARG A 110 -8.99 -3.22 -0.77
CA ARG A 110 -9.32 -2.26 0.29
C ARG A 110 -8.13 -2.13 1.24
N ARG A 111 -7.68 -0.91 1.50
CA ARG A 111 -6.79 -0.61 2.62
C ARG A 111 -7.58 0.03 3.75
N LEU A 112 -7.46 -0.51 4.96
CA LEU A 112 -8.09 0.00 6.18
C LEU A 112 -7.01 0.39 7.20
N ASN A 113 -7.12 1.55 7.82
CA ASN A 113 -6.39 1.86 9.05
C ASN A 113 -7.28 1.45 10.24
N PRO A 114 -6.97 0.36 10.97
CA PRO A 114 -7.83 -0.12 12.05
C PRO A 114 -7.88 0.84 13.25
N ALA A 115 -6.88 1.72 13.42
CA ALA A 115 -6.84 2.67 14.52
C ALA A 115 -7.75 3.90 14.30
N THR A 116 -7.96 4.30 13.04
CA THR A 116 -8.80 5.48 12.70
C THR A 116 -10.13 5.10 12.05
N GLY A 117 -10.24 3.88 11.52
CA GLY A 117 -11.37 3.44 10.70
C GLY A 117 -11.35 3.98 9.26
N GLU A 118 -10.35 4.79 8.89
CA GLU A 118 -10.22 5.31 7.53
C GLU A 118 -9.92 4.18 6.55
N SER A 119 -10.62 4.20 5.41
CA SER A 119 -10.41 3.20 4.36
C SER A 119 -10.37 3.82 2.97
N LEU A 120 -9.64 3.16 2.07
CA LEU A 120 -9.57 3.49 0.66
C LEU A 120 -9.58 2.21 -0.18
N THR A 121 -10.37 2.22 -1.26
CA THR A 121 -10.44 1.10 -2.20
C THR A 121 -9.69 1.46 -3.48
N TYR A 122 -8.91 0.51 -3.97
CA TYR A 122 -8.04 0.61 -5.13
C TYR A 122 -8.45 -0.38 -6.21
N THR A 123 -8.19 -0.01 -7.45
CA THR A 123 -8.38 -0.86 -8.63
C THR A 123 -7.03 -1.33 -9.13
N LYS A 124 -6.93 -2.59 -9.57
CA LYS A 124 -5.68 -3.13 -10.11
C LYS A 124 -5.28 -2.40 -11.40
N GLU A 125 -4.01 -2.09 -11.54
CA GLU A 125 -3.42 -1.62 -12.81
C GLU A 125 -3.33 -2.82 -13.76
N ASN A 126 -3.81 -2.66 -15.00
CA ASN A 126 -3.79 -3.70 -16.02
C ASN A 126 -2.41 -3.86 -16.65
#